data_AF-A0A0N0NSC1-F1
#
_entry.id   AF-A0A0N0NSC1-F1
#
_cell.length_a   1.000
_cell.length_b   1.000
_cell.length_c   1.000
_cell.angle_alpha   90.00
_cell.angle_beta   90.00
_cell.angle_gamma   90.00
#
_symmetry.space_group_name_H-M   'P 1'
#
loop_
_entity.id
_entity.type
_entity.pdbx_description
1 polymer ?
#
loop_
_entity_poly.entity_id
_entity_poly.type
_entity_poly.pdbx_seq_one_letter_code
_entity_poly.pdbx_strand_id
1 'polypeptide(L)'
;MSSSTVSRNSLEADQQWLLRSSSPENDLDRDERPSKPRRHIVAVLCLVLMFTVAGYVTSSVLLNNRLEHPFRIPKLPHEEPCDFAPSRPSWNSMPRHRRHAFISAVQRLASKPSRLGLSNTSMYDDFVYVHTKVVWQVHHHAISLPFHRYFVHIFEQALQNDGGYDGLMPYWDWTQDSSDPLASIVWDPWAGFGSAGNGCISDGVFARVGKFANYTENGYEPHCVTRNCLAHADAVDESDGVMHSKHWTPAIVKAIIDDSTTYRDFRQRLEEGPHKHLHAYGIGGDMASASSPNGQFIPQPKHTLSRIP
;
A
#
# COMPACT_ATOMS: atom_id res chain seq x y z
N MET A 1 3.33 -19.88 64.43
CA MET A 1 2.81 -18.76 63.60
C MET A 1 3.05 -19.13 62.14
N SER A 2 2.07 -18.86 61.26
CA SER A 2 2.03 -19.08 59.79
C SER A 2 2.48 -20.47 59.29
N SER A 3 1.62 -21.33 58.72
CA SER A 3 0.61 -21.15 57.66
C SER A 3 1.21 -20.80 56.29
N SER A 4 0.99 -21.71 55.32
CA SER A 4 1.32 -21.57 53.90
C SER A 4 0.32 -22.41 53.08
N THR A 5 -0.61 -21.77 52.40
CA THR A 5 -1.54 -22.44 51.46
C THR A 5 -1.70 -21.59 50.21
N VAL A 6 -1.49 -22.20 49.04
CA VAL A 6 -1.55 -21.54 47.73
C VAL A 6 -3.01 -21.38 47.29
N SER A 7 -3.35 -20.19 46.78
CA SER A 7 -4.65 -19.91 46.19
C SER A 7 -4.67 -20.24 44.70
N ARG A 8 -5.71 -20.95 44.24
CA ARG A 8 -6.21 -20.94 42.86
C ARG A 8 -7.72 -20.73 42.93
N ASN A 9 -8.21 -19.68 42.30
CA ASN A 9 -9.64 -19.38 42.15
C ASN A 9 -9.91 -18.85 40.74
N SER A 10 -11.19 -18.86 40.35
CA SER A 10 -11.81 -18.26 39.15
C SER A 10 -11.74 -19.02 37.81
N LEU A 11 -12.33 -20.22 37.80
CA LEU A 11 -13.21 -20.67 36.72
C LEU A 11 -14.51 -21.19 37.36
N GLU A 12 -15.60 -21.24 36.58
CA GLU A 12 -16.92 -21.81 36.93
C GLU A 12 -17.81 -21.02 37.91
N ALA A 13 -18.50 -20.00 37.37
CA ALA A 13 -19.83 -19.59 37.82
C ALA A 13 -20.61 -19.05 36.61
N ASP A 14 -21.67 -19.77 36.16
CA ASP A 14 -22.84 -19.27 35.39
C ASP A 14 -23.70 -20.37 34.69
N GLN A 15 -24.01 -21.51 35.33
CA GLN A 15 -24.92 -22.53 34.74
C GLN A 15 -25.85 -23.27 35.73
N GLN A 16 -26.55 -22.59 36.68
CA GLN A 16 -27.42 -23.34 37.62
C GLN A 16 -28.68 -22.66 38.20
N TRP A 17 -29.43 -21.90 37.39
CA TRP A 17 -30.72 -21.31 37.82
C TRP A 17 -31.99 -22.03 37.27
N LEU A 18 -31.86 -23.01 36.36
CA LEU A 18 -32.98 -23.48 35.54
C LEU A 18 -34.04 -24.43 36.17
N LEU A 19 -34.10 -24.68 37.49
CA LEU A 19 -35.03 -25.69 38.07
C LEU A 19 -35.61 -25.38 39.48
N ARG A 20 -36.79 -24.73 39.53
CA ARG A 20 -37.92 -24.82 40.53
C ARG A 20 -38.82 -23.58 40.37
N SER A 21 -40.15 -23.60 40.51
CA SER A 21 -41.11 -24.67 40.89
C SER A 21 -42.56 -24.29 40.50
N SER A 22 -43.43 -25.27 40.22
CA SER A 22 -44.91 -25.13 40.14
C SER A 22 -45.55 -25.19 41.55
N SER A 23 -46.87 -25.17 41.82
CA SER A 23 -48.16 -25.29 41.07
C SER A 23 -49.29 -24.71 41.98
N PRO A 24 -50.64 -24.87 41.78
CA PRO A 24 -51.46 -25.45 40.69
C PRO A 24 -52.72 -24.61 40.28
N GLU A 25 -53.66 -25.26 39.60
CA GLU A 25 -54.85 -24.75 38.86
C GLU A 25 -56.05 -24.22 39.70
N ASN A 26 -56.94 -23.45 39.04
CA ASN A 26 -58.36 -23.83 38.95
C ASN A 26 -59.09 -23.18 37.76
N ASP A 27 -60.14 -23.85 37.28
CA ASP A 27 -60.92 -23.59 36.06
C ASP A 27 -61.52 -22.18 35.86
N LEU A 28 -61.69 -21.78 34.59
CA LEU A 28 -63.03 -21.65 34.00
C LEU A 28 -63.02 -21.61 32.45
N ASP A 29 -63.72 -22.57 31.87
CA ASP A 29 -63.91 -22.80 30.43
C ASP A 29 -64.63 -21.63 29.72
N ARG A 30 -64.00 -21.03 28.69
CA ARG A 30 -64.65 -20.15 27.71
C ARG A 30 -64.07 -20.30 26.30
N ASP A 31 -64.92 -20.76 25.39
CA ASP A 31 -64.75 -20.87 23.93
C ASP A 31 -64.40 -19.52 23.26
N GLU A 32 -63.11 -19.13 23.27
CA GLU A 32 -62.58 -18.11 22.37
C GLU A 32 -61.99 -18.74 21.09
N ARG A 33 -62.88 -19.06 20.15
CA ARG A 33 -62.51 -19.24 18.74
C ARG A 33 -61.64 -18.06 18.27
N PRO A 34 -60.47 -18.29 17.64
CA PRO A 34 -59.63 -17.21 17.16
C PRO A 34 -60.41 -16.37 16.15
N SER A 35 -60.73 -15.13 16.53
CA SER A 35 -61.51 -14.24 15.67
C SER A 35 -60.74 -14.02 14.37
N LYS A 36 -61.37 -14.33 13.24
CA LYS A 36 -60.77 -14.05 11.92
C LYS A 36 -60.41 -12.56 11.90
N PRO A 37 -59.13 -12.18 11.65
CA PRO A 37 -58.73 -10.80 11.71
C PRO A 37 -59.65 -9.99 10.80
N ARG A 38 -60.29 -8.94 11.35
CA ARG A 38 -61.21 -8.08 10.60
C ARG A 38 -60.55 -7.72 9.29
N ARG A 39 -61.25 -7.87 8.16
CA ARG A 39 -60.67 -7.70 6.80
C ARG A 39 -59.85 -6.42 6.65
N HIS A 40 -60.24 -5.35 7.35
CA HIS A 40 -59.51 -4.08 7.43
C HIS A 40 -58.11 -4.19 8.04
N ILE A 41 -57.88 -5.01 9.07
CA ILE A 41 -56.55 -5.22 9.69
C ILE A 41 -55.61 -5.91 8.70
N VAL A 42 -56.10 -6.96 8.02
CA VAL A 42 -55.33 -7.64 6.96
C VAL A 42 -55.04 -6.68 5.81
N ALA A 43 -56.03 -5.89 5.38
CA ALA A 43 -55.84 -4.87 4.35
C ALA A 43 -54.81 -3.80 4.74
N VAL A 44 -54.83 -3.32 5.99
CA VAL A 44 -53.84 -2.35 6.51
C VAL A 44 -52.44 -2.95 6.56
N LEU A 45 -52.29 -4.19 7.04
CA LEU A 45 -50.98 -4.87 7.04
C LEU A 45 -50.45 -5.12 5.63
N CYS A 46 -51.31 -5.53 4.68
CA CYS A 46 -50.95 -5.64 3.27
C CYS A 46 -50.56 -4.28 2.67
N LEU A 47 -51.28 -3.19 2.97
CA LEU A 47 -50.93 -1.85 2.51
C LEU A 47 -49.58 -1.39 3.08
N VAL A 48 -49.33 -1.58 4.38
CA VAL A 48 -48.04 -1.26 5.01
C VAL A 48 -46.91 -2.05 4.37
N LEU A 49 -47.09 -3.36 4.14
CA LEU A 49 -46.10 -4.20 3.46
C LEU A 49 -45.85 -3.74 2.01
N MET A 50 -46.91 -3.37 1.28
CA MET A 50 -46.78 -2.85 -0.09
C MET A 50 -46.03 -1.51 -0.11
N PHE A 51 -46.27 -0.62 0.86
CA PHE A 51 -45.55 0.65 0.96
C PHE A 51 -44.08 0.47 1.40
N THR A 52 -43.76 -0.47 2.31
CA THR A 52 -42.36 -0.72 2.68
C THR A 52 -41.58 -1.41 1.56
N VAL A 53 -42.19 -2.37 0.85
CA VAL A 53 -41.58 -2.99 -0.33
C VAL A 53 -41.41 -1.97 -1.46
N ALA A 54 -42.42 -1.14 -1.75
CA ALA A 54 -42.30 -0.07 -2.74
C ALA A 54 -41.24 0.98 -2.35
N GLY A 55 -41.12 1.33 -1.06
CA GLY A 55 -40.06 2.20 -0.55
C GLY A 55 -38.67 1.58 -0.69
N TYR A 56 -38.53 0.28 -0.42
CA TYR A 56 -37.26 -0.43 -0.59
C TYR A 56 -36.86 -0.55 -2.07
N VAL A 57 -37.80 -0.89 -2.96
CA VAL A 57 -37.57 -1.00 -4.41
C VAL A 57 -37.27 0.36 -5.03
N THR A 58 -37.98 1.43 -4.63
CA THR A 58 -37.64 2.78 -5.12
C THR A 58 -36.29 3.26 -4.58
N SER A 59 -35.96 2.97 -3.32
CA SER A 59 -34.64 3.28 -2.75
C SER A 59 -33.51 2.53 -3.48
N SER A 60 -33.66 1.22 -3.74
CA SER A 60 -32.64 0.43 -4.43
C SER A 60 -32.52 0.78 -5.92
N VAL A 61 -33.61 1.12 -6.60
CA VAL A 61 -33.57 1.65 -7.98
C VAL A 61 -32.94 3.04 -8.02
N LEU A 62 -33.22 3.93 -7.05
CA LEU A 62 -32.57 5.23 -6.96
C LEU A 62 -31.08 5.13 -6.60
N LEU A 63 -30.69 4.13 -5.81
CA LEU A 63 -29.29 3.86 -5.47
C LEU A 63 -28.54 3.28 -6.67
N ASN A 64 -29.12 2.30 -7.37
CA ASN A 64 -28.55 1.75 -8.60
C ASN A 64 -28.46 2.82 -9.70
N ASN A 65 -29.48 3.65 -9.90
CA ASN A 65 -29.43 4.75 -10.87
C ASN A 65 -28.42 5.86 -10.50
N ARG A 66 -27.98 5.95 -9.23
CA ARG A 66 -26.85 6.81 -8.82
C ARG A 66 -25.48 6.15 -9.02
N LEU A 67 -25.41 4.82 -9.03
CA LEU A 67 -24.20 4.06 -9.32
C LEU A 67 -24.01 3.83 -10.84
N GLU A 68 -25.11 3.80 -11.61
CA GLU A 68 -25.15 3.90 -13.07
C GLU A 68 -25.06 5.36 -13.57
N HIS A 69 -24.27 6.20 -12.90
CA HIS A 69 -23.57 7.23 -13.64
C HIS A 69 -22.51 6.51 -14.47
N PRO A 70 -22.66 6.34 -15.80
CA PRO A 70 -21.56 5.86 -16.61
C PRO A 70 -20.39 6.80 -16.32
N PHE A 71 -19.23 6.24 -15.97
CA PHE A 71 -18.01 7.01 -15.81
C PHE A 71 -17.65 7.55 -17.19
N ARG A 72 -18.29 8.67 -17.54
CA ARG A 72 -18.16 9.34 -18.81
C ARG A 72 -16.79 9.98 -18.75
N ILE A 73 -15.78 9.18 -19.12
CA ILE A 73 -14.42 9.67 -19.38
C ILE A 73 -14.63 10.96 -20.14
N PRO A 74 -14.26 12.13 -19.56
CA PRO A 74 -14.41 13.37 -20.27
C PRO A 74 -13.71 13.16 -21.61
N LYS A 75 -14.39 13.45 -22.72
CA LYS A 75 -13.65 13.63 -23.97
C LYS A 75 -12.72 14.79 -23.68
N LEU A 76 -11.46 14.45 -23.37
CA LEU A 76 -10.41 15.43 -23.27
C LEU A 76 -10.48 16.25 -24.56
N PRO A 77 -10.43 17.58 -24.49
CA PRO A 77 -10.41 18.40 -25.69
C PRO A 77 -9.32 17.86 -26.61
N HIS A 78 -9.63 17.84 -27.90
CA HIS A 78 -8.87 17.13 -28.93
C HIS A 78 -7.37 17.36 -28.77
N GLU A 79 -6.60 16.28 -28.87
CA GLU A 79 -5.16 16.24 -28.63
C GLU A 79 -4.43 17.46 -29.20
N GLU A 80 -4.10 18.42 -28.34
CA GLU A 80 -2.87 19.20 -28.53
C GLU A 80 -1.75 18.16 -28.56
N PRO A 81 -0.93 18.10 -29.63
CA PRO A 81 0.19 17.18 -29.67
C PRO A 81 1.05 17.38 -28.42
N CYS A 82 1.40 16.29 -27.76
CA CYS A 82 2.31 16.35 -26.63
C CYS A 82 3.73 16.54 -27.18
N ASP A 83 4.03 17.76 -27.66
CA ASP A 83 5.23 18.15 -28.40
C ASP A 83 6.54 17.77 -27.68
N PHE A 84 6.45 17.63 -26.35
CA PHE A 84 7.55 17.17 -25.52
C PHE A 84 7.05 16.29 -24.38
N ALA A 85 7.19 14.96 -24.53
CA ALA A 85 7.10 14.01 -23.43
C ALA A 85 8.46 13.97 -22.67
N PRO A 86 8.56 14.50 -21.44
CA PRO A 86 9.86 14.64 -20.77
C PRO A 86 10.42 13.28 -20.35
N SER A 87 11.59 12.91 -20.88
CA SER A 87 12.25 11.66 -20.48
C SER A 87 12.88 11.80 -19.09
N ARG A 88 12.33 11.07 -18.10
CA ARG A 88 12.96 10.87 -16.79
C ARG A 88 14.41 10.34 -16.93
N PRO A 89 15.38 10.85 -16.16
CA PRO A 89 16.78 10.43 -16.25
C PRO A 89 17.07 9.13 -15.48
N SER A 90 17.97 8.29 -15.99
CA SER A 90 18.48 7.14 -15.22
C SER A 90 19.48 7.61 -14.17
N TRP A 91 19.40 7.09 -12.94
CA TRP A 91 20.35 7.38 -11.87
C TRP A 91 21.79 7.04 -12.27
N ASN A 92 21.97 5.90 -12.95
CA ASN A 92 23.26 5.38 -13.40
C ASN A 92 23.97 6.36 -14.36
N SER A 93 23.22 7.06 -15.22
CA SER A 93 23.74 8.08 -16.13
C SER A 93 23.60 9.53 -15.63
N MET A 94 22.98 9.77 -14.47
CA MET A 94 22.69 11.12 -14.00
C MET A 94 23.96 11.78 -13.41
N PRO A 95 24.33 13.00 -13.84
CA PRO A 95 25.49 13.71 -13.30
C PRO A 95 25.43 13.88 -11.78
N ARG A 96 26.60 13.76 -11.11
CA ARG A 96 26.71 13.81 -9.64
C ARG A 96 26.00 15.01 -9.00
N HIS A 97 26.09 16.19 -9.62
CA HIS A 97 25.43 17.39 -9.11
C HIS A 97 23.89 17.30 -9.15
N ARG A 98 23.30 16.65 -10.16
CA ARG A 98 21.85 16.39 -10.23
C ARG A 98 21.42 15.35 -9.19
N ARG A 99 22.23 14.32 -8.94
CA ARG A 99 22.01 13.34 -7.86
C ARG A 99 22.02 14.01 -6.48
N HIS A 100 23.01 14.85 -6.18
CA HIS A 100 23.03 15.65 -4.95
C HIS A 100 21.82 16.59 -4.85
N ALA A 101 21.38 17.22 -5.95
CA ALA A 101 20.22 18.11 -5.97
C ALA A 101 18.90 17.38 -5.65
N PHE A 102 18.70 16.18 -6.22
CA PHE A 102 17.57 15.31 -5.90
C PHE A 102 17.56 14.91 -4.41
N ILE A 103 18.68 14.39 -3.92
CA ILE A 103 18.86 13.99 -2.51
C ILE A 103 18.58 15.18 -1.57
N SER A 104 19.09 16.37 -1.90
CA SER A 104 18.86 17.58 -1.12
C SER A 104 17.38 18.01 -1.12
N ALA A 105 16.64 17.78 -2.20
CA ALA A 105 15.21 18.04 -2.26
C ALA A 105 14.40 17.06 -1.41
N VAL A 106 14.76 15.77 -1.42
CA VAL A 106 14.19 14.74 -0.53
C VAL A 106 14.39 15.13 0.94
N GLN A 107 15.61 15.53 1.33
CA GLN A 107 15.88 16.03 2.68
C GLN A 107 15.05 17.28 3.03
N ARG A 108 14.83 18.19 2.08
CA ARG A 108 13.99 19.38 2.32
C ARG A 108 12.53 18.99 2.56
N LEU A 109 11.98 18.00 1.87
CA LEU A 109 10.65 17.45 2.18
C LEU A 109 10.61 16.83 3.59
N ALA A 110 11.63 16.06 3.96
CA ALA A 110 11.74 15.46 5.29
C ALA A 110 11.92 16.50 6.43
N SER A 111 12.39 17.71 6.11
CA SER A 111 12.51 18.82 7.07
C SER A 111 11.25 19.69 7.23
N LYS A 112 10.29 19.58 6.31
CA LYS A 112 9.05 20.37 6.33
C LYS A 112 7.94 19.59 7.03
N PRO A 113 7.06 20.24 7.82
CA PRO A 113 5.97 19.55 8.53
C PRO A 113 4.96 18.92 7.57
N SER A 114 4.34 17.81 7.99
CA SER A 114 3.25 17.13 7.28
C SER A 114 2.17 18.09 6.75
N ARG A 115 1.78 17.92 5.48
CA ARG A 115 0.60 18.55 4.87
C ARG A 115 -0.71 17.92 5.34
N LEU A 116 -0.68 16.66 5.73
CA LEU A 116 -1.84 15.94 6.25
C LEU A 116 -2.15 16.30 7.71
N GLY A 117 -1.34 17.15 8.35
CA GLY A 117 -1.51 17.56 9.75
C GLY A 117 -1.11 16.47 10.75
N LEU A 118 -0.28 15.52 10.33
CA LEU A 118 0.19 14.42 11.18
C LEU A 118 1.25 14.94 12.17
N SER A 119 1.04 14.68 13.46
CA SER A 119 1.93 15.15 14.52
C SER A 119 3.31 14.48 14.45
N ASN A 120 4.37 15.27 14.64
CA ASN A 120 5.77 14.82 14.66
C ASN A 120 6.28 14.18 13.36
N THR A 121 5.64 14.43 12.22
CA THR A 121 6.04 13.90 10.91
C THR A 121 6.20 15.00 9.86
N SER A 122 6.82 14.63 8.75
CA SER A 122 7.21 15.51 7.65
C SER A 122 6.33 15.38 6.40
N MET A 123 6.53 16.27 5.42
CA MET A 123 5.94 16.13 4.08
C MET A 123 6.42 14.89 3.33
N TYR A 124 7.60 14.35 3.69
CA TYR A 124 8.07 13.08 3.15
C TYR A 124 7.26 11.91 3.73
N ASP A 125 7.05 11.94 5.05
CA ASP A 125 6.30 10.90 5.77
C ASP A 125 4.83 10.82 5.34
N ASP A 126 4.23 11.89 4.82
CA ASP A 126 2.88 11.87 4.23
C ASP A 126 2.76 10.81 3.12
N PHE A 127 3.81 10.62 2.31
CA PHE A 127 3.82 9.61 1.24
C PHE A 127 3.88 8.19 1.80
N VAL A 128 4.72 7.95 2.82
CA VAL A 128 4.80 6.67 3.53
C VAL A 128 3.47 6.36 4.22
N TYR A 129 2.88 7.34 4.91
CA TYR A 129 1.59 7.22 5.58
C TYR A 129 0.48 6.86 4.59
N VAL A 130 0.32 7.62 3.50
CA VAL A 130 -0.71 7.32 2.49
C VAL A 130 -0.53 5.92 1.93
N HIS A 131 0.70 5.53 1.57
CA HIS A 131 0.98 4.19 1.05
C HIS A 131 0.61 3.09 2.05
N THR A 132 1.02 3.19 3.32
CA THR A 132 0.64 2.20 4.36
C THR A 132 -0.88 2.11 4.57
N LYS A 133 -1.63 3.20 4.36
CA LYS A 133 -3.11 3.20 4.49
C LYS A 133 -3.86 2.61 3.28
N VAL A 134 -3.25 2.60 2.09
CA VAL A 134 -3.92 2.11 0.86
C VAL A 134 -3.25 0.90 0.22
N VAL A 135 -2.20 0.33 0.84
CA VAL A 135 -1.37 -0.74 0.29
C VAL A 135 -2.19 -1.91 -0.28
N TRP A 136 -3.21 -2.36 0.46
CA TRP A 136 -4.09 -3.48 0.10
C TRP A 136 -5.03 -3.18 -1.07
N GLN A 137 -5.33 -1.92 -1.32
CA GLN A 137 -6.18 -1.47 -2.42
C GLN A 137 -5.37 -1.19 -3.70
N VAL A 138 -4.07 -0.92 -3.56
CA VAL A 138 -3.19 -0.50 -4.67
C VAL A 138 -2.17 -1.54 -5.10
N HIS A 139 -2.10 -2.70 -4.46
CA HIS A 139 -1.32 -3.87 -4.92
C HIS A 139 -2.23 -5.01 -5.36
N HIS A 140 -1.76 -5.84 -6.28
CA HIS A 140 -2.45 -6.99 -6.89
C HIS A 140 -3.81 -6.68 -7.58
N HIS A 141 -4.19 -5.40 -7.64
CA HIS A 141 -5.41 -4.88 -8.24
C HIS A 141 -5.15 -4.14 -9.57
N ALA A 142 -6.20 -3.91 -10.37
CA ALA A 142 -6.08 -3.24 -11.67
C ALA A 142 -5.55 -1.79 -11.57
N ILE A 143 -5.76 -1.12 -10.44
CA ILE A 143 -5.32 0.26 -10.20
C ILE A 143 -3.82 0.40 -9.90
N SER A 144 -3.10 -0.70 -9.66
CA SER A 144 -1.73 -0.68 -9.15
C SER A 144 -0.76 0.17 -9.97
N LEU A 145 -0.56 -0.14 -11.25
CA LEU A 145 0.41 0.60 -12.08
C LEU A 145 -0.02 2.07 -12.28
N PRO A 146 -1.30 2.40 -12.56
CA PRO A 146 -1.80 3.78 -12.56
C PRO A 146 -1.59 4.53 -11.24
N PHE A 147 -1.86 3.88 -10.09
CA PHE A 147 -1.67 4.48 -8.77
C PHE A 147 -0.21 4.82 -8.55
N HIS A 148 0.71 3.86 -8.75
CA HIS A 148 2.13 4.10 -8.56
C HIS A 148 2.70 5.14 -9.55
N ARG A 149 2.24 5.15 -10.81
CA ARG A 149 2.59 6.21 -11.79
C ARG A 149 2.17 7.60 -11.30
N TYR A 150 0.96 7.73 -10.74
CA TYR A 150 0.45 8.99 -10.19
C TYR A 150 1.10 9.38 -8.86
N PHE A 151 1.34 8.42 -7.97
CA PHE A 151 2.05 8.61 -6.69
C PHE A 151 3.47 9.16 -6.90
N VAL A 152 4.22 8.58 -7.84
CA VAL A 152 5.54 9.07 -8.25
C VAL A 152 5.44 10.49 -8.85
N HIS A 153 4.39 10.80 -9.60
CA HIS A 153 4.17 12.14 -10.15
C HIS A 153 3.83 13.18 -9.05
N ILE A 154 3.01 12.84 -8.05
CA ILE A 154 2.78 13.73 -6.90
C ILE A 154 4.07 13.94 -6.11
N PHE A 155 4.90 12.90 -5.94
CA PHE A 155 6.21 13.04 -5.28
C PHE A 155 7.17 13.93 -6.09
N GLU A 156 7.18 13.82 -7.42
CA GLU A 156 7.89 14.72 -8.34
C GLU A 156 7.43 16.18 -8.18
N GLN A 157 6.11 16.41 -8.12
CA GLN A 157 5.55 17.74 -7.87
C GLN A 157 5.90 18.28 -6.47
N ALA A 158 5.93 17.45 -5.43
CA ALA A 158 6.39 17.88 -4.11
C ALA A 158 7.89 18.24 -4.13
N LEU A 159 8.73 17.42 -4.76
CA LEU A 159 10.17 17.72 -4.92
C LEU A 159 10.39 19.04 -5.66
N GLN A 160 9.60 19.35 -6.68
CA GLN A 160 9.70 20.61 -7.42
C GLN A 160 9.19 21.80 -6.59
N ASN A 161 7.93 21.78 -6.18
CA ASN A 161 7.25 22.91 -5.54
C ASN A 161 7.72 23.18 -4.10
N ASP A 162 8.07 22.13 -3.36
CA ASP A 162 8.42 22.22 -1.94
C ASP A 162 9.86 21.82 -1.66
N GLY A 163 10.39 20.85 -2.39
CA GLY A 163 11.77 20.43 -2.34
C GLY A 163 12.71 21.32 -3.14
N GLY A 164 12.24 22.25 -3.97
CA GLY A 164 13.08 23.13 -4.80
C GLY A 164 14.00 22.37 -5.77
N TYR A 165 13.53 21.24 -6.30
CA TYR A 165 14.21 20.47 -7.33
C TYR A 165 13.83 20.99 -8.72
N ASP A 166 14.81 21.22 -9.59
CA ASP A 166 14.60 21.73 -10.95
C ASP A 166 14.57 20.62 -12.01
N GLY A 167 14.67 19.35 -11.59
CA GLY A 167 14.71 18.18 -12.46
C GLY A 167 13.40 17.38 -12.49
N LEU A 168 13.42 16.32 -13.30
CA LEU A 168 12.41 15.26 -13.31
C LEU A 168 12.81 14.14 -12.34
N MET A 169 11.83 13.36 -11.90
CA MET A 169 12.05 12.18 -11.06
C MET A 169 13.05 11.23 -11.76
N PRO A 170 14.21 10.93 -11.15
CA PRO A 170 15.12 9.94 -11.70
C PRO A 170 14.59 8.53 -11.47
N TYR A 171 15.09 7.57 -12.23
CA TYR A 171 14.77 6.15 -12.08
C TYR A 171 16.04 5.30 -11.90
N TRP A 172 15.96 4.23 -11.11
CA TRP A 172 17.02 3.23 -11.03
C TRP A 172 16.76 2.10 -12.02
N ASP A 173 17.63 1.97 -13.02
CA ASP A 173 17.55 0.86 -13.99
C ASP A 173 18.19 -0.41 -13.43
N TRP A 174 17.52 -1.05 -12.48
CA TRP A 174 17.98 -2.29 -11.87
C TRP A 174 18.33 -3.37 -12.91
N THR A 175 17.71 -3.38 -14.10
CA THR A 175 18.07 -4.34 -15.16
C THR A 175 19.52 -4.21 -15.64
N GLN A 176 20.14 -3.03 -15.55
CA GLN A 176 21.56 -2.85 -15.90
C GLN A 176 22.50 -3.38 -14.81
N ASP A 177 22.04 -3.40 -13.56
CA ASP A 177 22.85 -3.80 -12.40
C ASP A 177 22.63 -5.27 -12.00
N SER A 178 21.82 -6.05 -12.75
CA SER A 178 21.44 -7.42 -12.36
C SER A 178 22.57 -8.46 -12.38
N SER A 179 23.72 -8.15 -12.98
CA SER A 179 24.93 -8.99 -12.89
C SER A 179 25.72 -8.76 -11.61
N ASP A 180 25.64 -7.56 -11.02
CA ASP A 180 26.28 -7.19 -9.75
C ASP A 180 25.45 -6.10 -9.03
N PRO A 181 24.37 -6.51 -8.33
CA PRO A 181 23.46 -5.58 -7.64
C PRO A 181 24.15 -4.65 -6.66
N LEU A 182 25.18 -5.17 -5.97
CA LEU A 182 25.84 -4.51 -4.85
C LEU A 182 26.83 -3.44 -5.32
N ALA A 183 27.33 -3.54 -6.55
CA ALA A 183 28.15 -2.51 -7.18
C ALA A 183 27.33 -1.32 -7.75
N SER A 184 26.00 -1.37 -7.70
CA SER A 184 25.17 -0.28 -8.25
C SER A 184 25.45 1.07 -7.58
N ILE A 185 25.53 2.13 -8.40
CA ILE A 185 25.78 3.50 -7.94
C ILE A 185 24.61 4.12 -7.15
N VAL A 186 23.46 3.42 -7.02
CA VAL A 186 22.44 3.78 -6.04
C VAL A 186 22.93 3.58 -4.61
N TRP A 187 23.94 2.74 -4.38
CA TRP A 187 24.54 2.49 -3.06
C TRP A 187 25.71 3.43 -2.72
N ASP A 188 26.04 4.40 -3.59
CA ASP A 188 27.12 5.35 -3.30
C ASP A 188 26.79 6.21 -2.06
N PRO A 189 27.68 6.32 -1.06
CA PRO A 189 27.39 7.09 0.15
C PRO A 189 27.20 8.60 -0.08
N TRP A 190 27.74 9.17 -1.15
CA TRP A 190 27.77 10.62 -1.35
C TRP A 190 26.76 11.11 -2.39
N ALA A 191 26.54 10.31 -3.43
CA ALA A 191 25.73 10.59 -4.59
C ALA A 191 24.78 9.43 -4.93
N GLY A 192 24.49 8.58 -3.93
CA GLY A 192 23.47 7.55 -3.89
C GLY A 192 22.69 7.66 -2.57
N PHE A 193 22.14 6.53 -2.13
CA PHE A 193 21.23 6.43 -1.00
C PHE A 193 21.89 5.74 0.22
N GLY A 194 23.23 5.80 0.31
CA GLY A 194 24.01 5.05 1.29
C GLY A 194 24.21 3.59 0.88
N SER A 195 25.16 2.89 1.51
CA SER A 195 25.58 1.54 1.15
C SER A 195 24.47 0.47 1.19
N ALA A 196 24.65 -0.56 0.36
CA ALA A 196 23.95 -1.83 0.52
C ALA A 196 24.42 -2.52 1.80
N GLY A 197 23.52 -3.23 2.49
CA GLY A 197 23.82 -3.88 3.76
C GLY A 197 22.60 -4.50 4.42
N ASN A 198 22.79 -4.98 5.65
CA ASN A 198 21.74 -5.55 6.50
C ASN A 198 21.56 -4.69 7.76
N GLY A 199 20.30 -4.40 8.13
CA GLY A 199 19.97 -3.49 9.23
C GLY A 199 20.01 -2.02 8.82
N CYS A 200 20.28 -1.11 9.77
CA CYS A 200 20.39 0.32 9.50
C CYS A 200 21.44 0.64 8.42
N ILE A 201 21.12 1.55 7.50
CA ILE A 201 22.13 2.19 6.65
C ILE A 201 23.12 2.92 7.56
N SER A 202 24.42 2.64 7.41
CA SER A 202 25.49 3.13 8.28
C SER A 202 26.22 4.38 7.74
N ASP A 203 26.00 4.72 6.46
CA ASP A 203 26.69 5.82 5.79
C ASP A 203 25.78 6.72 4.93
N GLY A 204 26.43 7.69 4.29
CA GLY A 204 25.78 8.67 3.45
C GLY A 204 24.85 9.62 4.19
N VAL A 205 24.01 10.33 3.45
CA VAL A 205 23.26 11.46 4.03
C VAL A 205 22.13 11.01 4.95
N PHE A 206 21.52 9.87 4.67
CA PHE A 206 20.34 9.40 5.39
C PHE A 206 20.69 8.73 6.73
N ALA A 207 21.84 8.06 6.82
CA ALA A 207 22.39 7.62 8.11
C ALA A 207 22.68 8.80 9.06
N ARG A 208 23.17 9.94 8.52
CA ARG A 208 23.46 11.15 9.32
C ARG A 208 22.22 11.79 9.95
N VAL A 209 21.01 11.52 9.44
CA VAL A 209 19.76 11.99 10.05
C VAL A 209 19.35 11.09 11.24
N GLY A 210 19.90 9.88 11.34
CA GLY A 210 19.65 8.90 12.40
C GLY A 210 18.26 8.26 12.31
N LYS A 211 17.21 9.07 12.43
CA LYS A 211 15.81 8.64 12.29
C LYS A 211 15.16 9.32 11.09
N PHE A 212 15.36 8.73 9.91
CA PHE A 212 14.77 9.22 8.66
C PHE A 212 13.45 8.50 8.33
N ALA A 213 13.23 7.28 8.84
CA ALA A 213 11.96 6.56 8.71
C ALA A 213 11.10 6.78 9.95
N ASN A 214 9.84 7.18 9.77
CA ASN A 214 8.90 7.41 10.88
C ASN A 214 7.73 6.43 10.95
N TYR A 215 7.58 5.54 9.97
CA TYR A 215 6.48 4.57 9.90
C TYR A 215 6.97 3.16 9.62
N THR A 216 6.42 2.17 10.32
CA THR A 216 6.43 0.76 9.90
C THR A 216 5.04 0.38 9.39
N GLU A 217 4.85 -0.83 8.88
CA GLU A 217 3.51 -1.34 8.54
C GLU A 217 2.52 -1.32 9.72
N ASN A 218 3.02 -1.33 10.95
CA ASN A 218 2.23 -1.32 12.19
C ASN A 218 1.87 0.09 12.70
N GLY A 219 2.46 1.15 12.15
CA GLY A 219 2.15 2.53 12.53
C GLY A 219 3.38 3.43 12.68
N TYR A 220 3.24 4.50 13.47
CA TYR A 220 4.31 5.47 13.69
C TYR A 220 5.37 4.90 14.66
N GLU A 221 6.58 4.73 14.15
CA GLU A 221 7.71 4.11 14.84
C GLU A 221 9.01 4.70 14.28
N PRO A 222 9.59 5.76 14.89
CA PRO A 222 10.79 6.42 14.35
C PRO A 222 12.07 5.60 14.47
N HIS A 223 12.68 5.26 13.33
CA HIS A 223 13.86 4.40 13.21
C HIS A 223 14.82 4.84 12.07
N CYS A 224 15.99 4.21 12.00
CA CYS A 224 16.90 4.31 10.86
C CYS A 224 16.24 3.68 9.62
N VAL A 225 16.55 4.14 8.41
CA VAL A 225 16.14 3.36 7.22
C VAL A 225 16.96 2.07 7.18
N THR A 226 16.28 0.95 7.01
CA THR A 226 16.82 -0.40 7.05
C THR A 226 16.87 -1.07 5.69
N ARG A 227 17.84 -1.96 5.50
CA ARG A 227 18.01 -2.82 4.32
C ARG A 227 18.33 -4.25 4.73
N ASN A 228 18.31 -5.16 3.78
CA ASN A 228 18.64 -6.57 3.93
C ASN A 228 19.35 -7.14 2.68
N CYS A 229 20.10 -6.29 1.97
CA CYS A 229 20.70 -6.58 0.66
C CYS A 229 21.67 -7.77 0.65
N LEU A 230 22.21 -8.13 1.82
CA LEU A 230 23.20 -9.19 2.00
C LEU A 230 22.62 -10.45 2.67
N ALA A 231 21.33 -10.49 3.03
CA ALA A 231 20.74 -11.67 3.68
C ALA A 231 20.80 -12.95 2.83
N HIS A 232 20.91 -12.79 1.51
CA HIS A 232 21.09 -13.88 0.55
C HIS A 232 22.49 -13.89 -0.10
N ALA A 233 23.43 -13.06 0.38
CA ALA A 233 24.81 -13.04 -0.14
C ALA A 233 25.61 -14.28 0.30
N ASP A 234 25.36 -14.79 1.52
CA ASP A 234 25.96 -16.01 2.05
C ASP A 234 25.08 -17.26 1.82
N ALA A 235 23.96 -17.12 1.10
CA ALA A 235 23.05 -18.23 0.83
C ALA A 235 23.69 -19.16 -0.22
N VAL A 236 23.99 -20.39 0.20
CA VAL A 236 24.51 -21.48 -0.66
C VAL A 236 23.54 -21.84 -1.80
N ASP A 237 22.29 -21.40 -1.70
CA ASP A 237 21.31 -21.49 -2.77
C ASP A 237 21.50 -20.34 -3.78
N GLU A 238 22.38 -20.56 -4.75
CA GLU A 238 22.59 -19.63 -5.86
C GLU A 238 21.33 -19.38 -6.71
N SER A 239 20.23 -20.14 -6.55
CA SER A 239 19.12 -20.18 -7.51
C SER A 239 18.46 -18.82 -7.77
N ASP A 240 18.35 -17.94 -6.77
CA ASP A 240 17.77 -16.59 -6.88
C ASP A 240 18.83 -15.50 -7.16
N GLY A 241 20.09 -15.74 -6.80
CA GLY A 241 21.19 -14.79 -6.92
C GLY A 241 21.18 -13.68 -5.84
N VAL A 242 22.30 -12.96 -5.75
CA VAL A 242 22.45 -11.83 -4.80
C VAL A 242 21.34 -10.80 -5.06
N MET A 243 20.73 -10.27 -3.99
CA MET A 243 19.55 -9.40 -4.07
C MET A 243 18.41 -9.93 -4.97
N HIS A 244 18.27 -11.26 -5.12
CA HIS A 244 17.27 -11.92 -5.98
C HIS A 244 17.38 -11.53 -7.46
N SER A 245 18.60 -11.19 -7.92
CA SER A 245 18.87 -10.61 -9.23
C SER A 245 18.40 -11.43 -10.44
N LYS A 246 18.30 -12.75 -10.31
CA LYS A 246 17.81 -13.62 -11.38
C LYS A 246 16.34 -13.36 -11.73
N HIS A 247 15.55 -12.80 -10.81
CA HIS A 247 14.13 -12.45 -11.01
C HIS A 247 13.89 -11.09 -11.66
N TRP A 248 14.93 -10.27 -11.84
CA TRP A 248 14.79 -8.91 -12.37
C TRP A 248 15.85 -8.55 -13.44
N THR A 249 16.35 -9.57 -14.14
CA THR A 249 17.24 -9.39 -15.31
C THR A 249 16.54 -8.73 -16.52
N PRO A 250 17.29 -8.16 -17.49
CA PRO A 250 16.72 -7.68 -18.75
C PRO A 250 15.89 -8.73 -19.49
N ALA A 251 16.27 -10.01 -19.41
CA ALA A 251 15.55 -11.10 -20.05
C ALA A 251 14.17 -11.34 -19.43
N ILE A 252 14.06 -11.29 -18.09
CA ILE A 252 12.77 -11.39 -17.40
C ILE A 252 11.86 -10.20 -17.76
N VAL A 253 12.38 -8.97 -17.73
CA VAL A 253 11.57 -7.79 -18.09
C VAL A 253 11.12 -7.84 -19.55
N LYS A 254 11.99 -8.30 -20.47
CA LYS A 254 11.64 -8.49 -21.87
C LYS A 254 10.52 -9.53 -22.05
N ALA A 255 10.62 -10.69 -21.38
CA ALA A 255 9.57 -11.70 -21.39
C ALA A 255 8.23 -11.17 -20.81
N ILE A 256 8.29 -10.35 -19.75
CA ILE A 256 7.10 -9.68 -19.19
C ILE A 256 6.43 -8.76 -20.22
N ILE A 257 7.21 -8.00 -20.98
CA ILE A 257 6.68 -7.10 -22.02
C ILE A 257 6.14 -7.87 -23.22
N ASP A 258 6.90 -8.84 -23.73
CA ASP A 258 6.62 -9.50 -25.01
C ASP A 258 5.52 -10.57 -24.92
N ASP A 259 5.51 -11.38 -23.84
CA ASP A 259 4.58 -12.51 -23.75
C ASP A 259 3.22 -12.14 -23.13
N SER A 260 3.09 -10.94 -22.54
CA SER A 260 1.88 -10.55 -21.84
C SER A 260 0.77 -10.04 -22.76
N THR A 261 -0.19 -10.91 -23.00
CA THR A 261 -1.34 -10.67 -23.91
C THR A 261 -2.45 -9.80 -23.31
N THR A 262 -2.44 -9.54 -21.99
CA THR A 262 -3.44 -8.68 -21.33
C THR A 262 -2.79 -7.81 -20.26
N TYR A 263 -3.40 -6.65 -19.98
CA TYR A 263 -2.97 -5.78 -18.87
C TYR A 263 -2.97 -6.51 -17.52
N ARG A 264 -3.92 -7.41 -17.28
CA ARG A 264 -3.98 -8.22 -16.04
C ARG A 264 -2.73 -9.07 -15.89
N ASP A 265 -2.36 -9.77 -16.96
CA ASP A 265 -1.18 -10.65 -16.99
C ASP A 265 0.12 -9.85 -16.85
N PHE A 266 0.29 -8.79 -17.64
CA PHE A 266 1.45 -7.88 -17.54
C PHE A 266 1.64 -7.36 -16.11
N ARG A 267 0.56 -6.80 -15.53
CA ARG A 267 0.54 -6.26 -14.16
C ARG A 267 0.86 -7.33 -13.12
N GLN A 268 0.27 -8.53 -13.24
CA GLN A 268 0.52 -9.63 -12.31
C GLN A 268 1.96 -10.16 -12.40
N ARG A 269 2.52 -10.35 -13.62
CA ARG A 269 3.90 -10.81 -13.81
C ARG A 269 4.92 -9.77 -13.36
N LEU A 270 4.65 -8.47 -13.56
CA LEU A 270 5.51 -7.39 -13.07
C LEU A 270 5.50 -7.28 -11.54
N GLU A 271 4.32 -7.37 -10.91
CA GLU A 271 4.17 -7.26 -9.46
C GLU A 271 4.71 -8.47 -8.71
N GLU A 272 4.31 -9.69 -9.07
CA GLU A 272 4.76 -10.92 -8.39
C GLU A 272 6.22 -11.27 -8.71
N GLY A 273 6.72 -10.84 -9.87
CA GLY A 273 8.09 -11.03 -10.29
C GLY A 273 8.99 -9.86 -9.86
N PRO A 274 9.57 -9.08 -10.80
CA PRO A 274 10.62 -8.12 -10.49
C PRO A 274 10.32 -7.13 -9.36
N HIS A 275 9.09 -6.61 -9.26
CA HIS A 275 8.72 -5.65 -8.22
C HIS A 275 8.85 -6.28 -6.82
N LYS A 276 8.11 -7.36 -6.54
CA LYS A 276 8.15 -8.08 -5.27
C LYS A 276 9.54 -8.60 -4.95
N HIS A 277 10.23 -9.22 -5.91
CA HIS A 277 11.56 -9.75 -5.68
C HIS A 277 12.58 -8.67 -5.35
N LEU A 278 12.58 -7.54 -6.06
CA LEU A 278 13.49 -6.43 -5.78
C LEU A 278 13.17 -5.74 -4.44
N HIS A 279 11.88 -5.57 -4.10
CA HIS A 279 11.46 -4.93 -2.85
C HIS A 279 11.67 -5.82 -1.63
N ALA A 280 11.03 -7.00 -1.59
CA ALA A 280 10.95 -7.84 -0.40
C ALA A 280 12.21 -8.64 -0.11
N TYR A 281 12.83 -9.21 -1.14
CA TYR A 281 13.94 -10.14 -0.99
C TYR A 281 15.28 -9.57 -1.50
N GLY A 282 15.21 -8.57 -2.38
CA GLY A 282 16.36 -7.85 -2.93
C GLY A 282 16.90 -6.80 -1.98
N ILE A 283 16.19 -5.67 -1.85
CA ILE A 283 16.59 -4.58 -0.95
C ILE A 283 16.23 -4.92 0.49
N GLY A 284 15.02 -5.44 0.73
CA GLY A 284 14.55 -5.85 2.05
C GLY A 284 14.48 -4.70 3.07
N GLY A 285 14.39 -5.04 4.37
CA GLY A 285 14.19 -4.08 5.44
C GLY A 285 12.88 -3.31 5.23
N ASP A 286 12.95 -1.98 5.31
CA ASP A 286 11.82 -1.09 5.01
C ASP A 286 11.16 -1.38 3.66
N MET A 287 11.96 -1.71 2.64
CA MET A 287 11.47 -1.95 1.27
C MET A 287 10.58 -3.19 1.15
N ALA A 288 10.58 -4.08 2.16
CA ALA A 288 9.80 -5.31 2.16
C ALA A 288 8.36 -5.17 2.66
N SER A 289 7.98 -4.04 3.25
CA SER A 289 6.66 -3.86 3.88
C SER A 289 5.84 -2.75 3.23
N ALA A 290 4.64 -2.52 3.77
CA ALA A 290 3.80 -1.39 3.40
C ALA A 290 4.47 -0.01 3.63
N SER A 291 5.52 0.08 4.45
CA SER A 291 6.34 1.29 4.63
C SER A 291 7.46 1.45 3.61
N SER A 292 7.47 0.69 2.50
CA SER A 292 8.53 0.76 1.47
C SER A 292 8.88 2.16 0.94
N PRO A 293 8.01 3.19 0.92
CA PRO A 293 8.43 4.55 0.61
C PRO A 293 9.39 5.20 1.65
N ASN A 294 9.71 4.54 2.77
CA ASN A 294 10.86 4.90 3.62
C ASN A 294 12.20 4.76 2.86
N GLY A 295 12.27 3.85 1.88
CA GLY A 295 13.36 3.80 0.93
C GLY A 295 13.40 5.09 0.11
N GLN A 296 14.52 5.81 0.18
CA GLN A 296 14.63 7.20 -0.31
C GLN A 296 14.64 7.34 -1.85
N PHE A 297 14.32 6.25 -2.55
CA PHE A 297 14.13 6.16 -3.98
C PHE A 297 13.08 5.09 -4.27
N ILE A 298 12.33 5.27 -5.34
CA ILE A 298 11.38 4.28 -5.83
C ILE A 298 12.09 3.49 -6.94
N PRO A 299 12.31 2.17 -6.81
CA PRO A 299 12.87 1.34 -7.88
C PRO A 299 11.95 1.38 -9.10
N GLN A 300 12.51 1.67 -10.28
CA GLN A 300 11.71 1.98 -11.47
C GLN A 300 12.46 1.50 -12.72
N PRO A 301 12.08 0.35 -13.30
CA PRO A 301 12.74 -0.14 -14.50
C PRO A 301 12.61 0.84 -15.66
N LYS A 302 13.63 0.89 -16.52
CA LYS A 302 13.66 1.75 -17.71
C LYS A 302 12.44 1.65 -18.63
N HIS A 303 11.74 0.52 -18.61
CA HIS A 303 10.74 0.19 -19.61
C HIS A 303 9.28 0.03 -19.13
N THR A 304 8.96 -0.08 -17.83
CA THR A 304 7.61 -0.60 -17.43
C THR A 304 6.72 0.24 -16.51
N LEU A 305 7.06 1.48 -16.14
CA LEU A 305 6.15 2.33 -15.32
C LEU A 305 6.02 3.82 -15.73
N SER A 306 6.92 4.32 -16.58
CA SER A 306 6.84 5.70 -17.13
C SER A 306 7.15 5.81 -18.64
N ARG A 307 7.35 4.68 -19.32
CA ARG A 307 7.64 4.60 -20.77
C ARG A 307 6.68 3.75 -21.59
N ILE A 308 5.65 3.17 -20.96
CA ILE A 308 4.54 2.57 -21.69
C ILE A 308 3.56 3.73 -21.99
N PRO A 309 3.25 3.99 -23.28
CA PRO A 309 2.24 4.99 -23.66
C PRO A 309 0.88 4.63 -23.04
#